data_AF-A0A9X2S2Y6-F1
#
_entry.id   AF-A0A9X2S2Y6-F1
#
_cell.length_a   1.000
_cell.length_b   1.000
_cell.length_c   1.000
_cell.angle_alpha   90.00
_cell.angle_beta   90.00
_cell.angle_gamma   90.00
#
_symmetry.space_group_name_H-M   'P 1'
#
loop_
_entity.id
_entity.type
_entity.pdbx_description
1 polymer ?
#
loop_
_entity_poly.entity_id
_entity_poly.type
_entity_poly.pdbx_seq_one_letter_code
_entity_poly.pdbx_strand_id
1 'polypeptide(L)'
;MIDKEYKLVPEYCGTDFNKYYEDVLKDFKNIKTFFPLLNLTILPTLKPKEIYITGQLIPFEIIKSCTSKGNIKRKSLYIRAIYPSDYPENQIVVEDIFKKINWKDVPNEHRHKRSYKDIEIICTHHPRGEINNLCTQDKSIAILHSAWSIYVQYKSYLKTGKWKLKELNHDYKDAIKQLKRIGQYYKK
;
A
#
# COMPACT_ATOMS: atom_id res chain seq x y z
N MET A 1 -13.79 -18.66 12.05
CA MET A 1 -13.63 -17.39 11.30
C MET A 1 -12.16 -16.94 11.24
N ILE A 2 -11.22 -17.88 11.26
CA ILE A 2 -9.76 -17.65 11.26
C ILE A 2 -9.16 -17.95 9.87
N ASP A 3 -9.87 -18.69 9.02
CA ASP A 3 -9.37 -19.17 7.72
C ASP A 3 -9.28 -18.13 6.60
N LYS A 4 -9.88 -16.94 6.75
CA LYS A 4 -9.88 -15.92 5.69
C LYS A 4 -8.63 -15.03 5.69
N GLU A 5 -7.88 -14.96 6.79
CA GLU A 5 -6.67 -14.13 6.89
C GLU A 5 -5.44 -14.79 6.23
N TYR A 6 -5.48 -16.12 6.02
CA TYR A 6 -4.45 -16.90 5.33
C TYR A 6 -4.65 -16.98 3.82
N LYS A 7 -5.36 -16.04 3.19
CA LYS A 7 -5.22 -15.85 1.74
C LYS A 7 -3.72 -15.89 1.41
N LEU A 8 -3.32 -16.91 0.65
CA LEU A 8 -1.94 -17.37 0.51
C LEU A 8 -0.98 -16.18 0.40
N VAL A 9 -0.21 -15.96 1.47
CA VAL A 9 0.98 -15.11 1.35
C VAL A 9 1.84 -15.78 0.28
N PRO A 10 2.25 -15.04 -0.77
CA PRO A 10 2.94 -15.67 -1.88
C PRO A 10 4.24 -16.34 -1.45
N GLU A 11 4.62 -17.38 -2.18
CA GLU A 11 5.97 -17.95 -2.04
C GLU A 11 7.02 -16.92 -2.44
N TYR A 12 8.12 -16.92 -1.70
CA TYR A 12 9.31 -16.20 -2.09
C TYR A 12 9.99 -16.97 -3.22
N CYS A 13 10.22 -16.29 -4.34
CA CYS A 13 10.81 -16.88 -5.55
C CYS A 13 12.21 -16.32 -5.86
N GLY A 14 12.80 -15.53 -4.96
CA GLY A 14 14.13 -14.97 -5.16
C GLY A 14 15.25 -15.95 -4.80
N THR A 15 16.49 -15.57 -5.10
CA THR A 15 17.67 -16.42 -4.92
C THR A 15 18.40 -16.20 -3.59
N ASP A 16 18.20 -15.06 -2.94
CA ASP A 16 18.90 -14.67 -1.69
C ASP A 16 17.91 -14.11 -0.67
N PHE A 17 17.35 -15.02 0.15
CA PHE A 17 16.38 -14.67 1.18
C PHE A 17 17.00 -13.83 2.31
N ASN A 18 18.28 -14.01 2.62
CA ASN A 18 18.94 -13.28 3.71
C ASN A 18 19.09 -11.81 3.34
N LYS A 19 19.57 -11.51 2.13
CA LYS A 19 19.62 -10.13 1.63
C LYS A 19 18.24 -9.49 1.57
N TYR A 20 17.25 -10.21 1.03
CA TYR A 20 15.85 -9.77 1.00
C TYR A 20 15.33 -9.43 2.40
N TYR A 21 15.60 -10.29 3.39
CA TYR A 21 15.22 -10.07 4.79
C TYR A 21 15.88 -8.83 5.38
N GLU A 22 17.18 -8.61 5.14
CA GLU A 22 17.89 -7.42 5.61
C GLU A 22 17.34 -6.12 5.01
N ASP A 23 17.08 -6.11 3.70
CA ASP A 23 16.48 -4.97 3.01
C ASP A 23 15.08 -4.65 3.56
N VAL A 24 14.27 -5.68 3.82
CA VAL A 24 12.94 -5.54 4.42
C VAL A 24 13.02 -5.01 5.86
N LEU A 25 13.94 -5.52 6.68
CA LEU A 25 14.13 -5.03 8.05
C LEU A 25 14.53 -3.55 8.08
N LYS A 26 15.42 -3.15 7.17
CA LYS A 26 15.87 -1.76 7.05
C LYS A 26 14.71 -0.83 6.72
N ASP A 27 13.89 -1.20 5.74
CA ASP A 27 12.71 -0.43 5.36
C ASP A 27 11.65 -0.40 6.47
N PHE A 28 11.38 -1.54 7.11
CA PHE A 28 10.39 -1.61 8.18
C PHE A 28 10.75 -0.74 9.38
N LYS A 29 12.03 -0.64 9.75
CA LYS A 29 12.49 0.29 10.78
C LYS A 29 12.07 1.73 10.46
N ASN A 30 12.20 2.14 9.20
CA ASN A 30 11.77 3.47 8.76
C ASN A 30 10.23 3.59 8.82
N ILE A 31 9.51 2.62 8.25
CA ILE A 31 8.03 2.60 8.27
C ILE A 31 7.47 2.73 9.69
N LYS A 32 8.08 2.08 10.68
CA LYS A 32 7.61 2.09 12.07
C LYS A 32 7.58 3.50 12.67
N THR A 33 8.43 4.41 12.21
CA THR A 33 8.45 5.81 12.66
C THR A 33 7.23 6.61 12.16
N PHE A 34 6.72 6.28 10.96
CA PHE A 34 5.56 6.94 10.35
C PHE A 34 4.23 6.24 10.66
N PHE A 35 4.26 4.91 10.80
CA PHE A 35 3.09 4.04 10.97
C PHE A 35 3.30 3.07 12.15
N PRO A 36 3.26 3.56 13.39
CA PRO A 36 3.70 2.76 14.55
C PRO A 36 2.76 1.60 14.90
N LEU A 37 1.54 1.55 14.34
CA LEU A 37 0.59 0.45 14.56
C LEU A 37 0.72 -0.69 13.54
N LEU A 38 1.71 -0.62 12.66
CA LEU A 38 2.05 -1.68 11.72
C LEU A 38 3.12 -2.61 12.32
N ASN A 39 3.01 -3.90 12.05
CA ASN A 39 3.94 -4.93 12.52
C ASN A 39 4.45 -5.75 11.35
N LEU A 40 5.75 -6.04 11.34
CA LEU A 40 6.35 -6.98 10.41
C LEU A 40 5.91 -8.40 10.77
N THR A 41 5.63 -9.22 9.76
CA THR A 41 5.20 -10.61 9.93
C THR A 41 5.95 -11.50 8.95
N ILE A 42 6.48 -12.59 9.48
CA ILE A 42 7.27 -13.59 8.77
C ILE A 42 6.70 -14.95 9.14
N LEU A 43 6.25 -15.72 8.15
CA LEU A 43 5.61 -17.01 8.41
C LEU A 43 6.67 -18.11 8.57
N PRO A 44 6.67 -18.87 9.68
CA PRO A 44 7.60 -19.97 9.90
C PRO A 44 7.19 -21.17 9.04
N THR A 45 7.64 -21.17 7.79
CA THR A 45 7.24 -22.13 6.75
C THR A 45 8.46 -22.85 6.21
N LEU A 46 8.29 -24.09 5.74
CA LEU A 46 9.38 -24.90 5.17
C LEU A 46 9.99 -24.25 3.92
N LYS A 47 9.14 -23.64 3.08
CA LYS A 47 9.54 -22.82 1.95
C LYS A 47 9.32 -21.35 2.32
N PRO A 48 10.33 -20.48 2.19
CA PRO A 48 10.16 -19.06 2.51
C PRO A 48 8.97 -18.45 1.76
N LYS A 49 8.19 -17.65 2.48
CA LYS A 49 7.12 -16.81 1.93
C LYS A 49 7.60 -15.37 1.84
N GLU A 50 6.95 -14.57 1.00
CA GLU A 50 7.15 -13.13 0.99
C GLU A 50 6.83 -12.53 2.36
N ILE A 51 7.72 -11.67 2.85
CA ILE A 51 7.54 -10.95 4.10
C ILE A 51 6.48 -9.88 3.90
N TYR A 52 5.66 -9.66 4.92
CA TYR A 52 4.63 -8.63 4.87
C TYR A 52 4.52 -7.88 6.19
N ILE A 53 3.88 -6.71 6.10
CA ILE A 53 3.50 -5.87 7.22
C ILE A 53 1.99 -5.97 7.36
N THR A 54 1.50 -6.09 8.59
CA THR A 54 0.07 -6.06 8.90
C THR A 54 -0.22 -5.11 10.05
N GLY A 55 -1.43 -4.56 10.08
CA GLY A 55 -1.88 -3.70 11.18
C GLY A 55 -2.78 -2.57 10.74
N GLN A 56 -3.01 -1.64 11.67
CA GLN A 56 -3.81 -0.44 11.41
C GLN A 56 -2.92 0.60 10.70
N LEU A 57 -3.15 0.79 9.40
CA LEU A 57 -2.58 1.87 8.62
C LEU A 57 -3.21 3.20 9.03
N ILE A 58 -2.45 4.01 9.75
CA ILE A 58 -2.78 5.36 10.16
C ILE A 58 -1.47 6.12 10.46
N PRO A 59 -1.23 7.30 9.88
CA PRO A 59 0.01 8.05 10.14
C PRO A 59 0.12 8.46 11.61
N PHE A 60 1.34 8.48 12.14
CA PHE A 60 1.64 8.83 13.53
C PHE A 60 1.02 10.17 13.96
N GLU A 61 1.12 11.18 13.10
CA GLU A 61 0.53 12.51 13.39
C GLU A 61 -0.99 12.47 13.56
N ILE A 62 -1.67 11.56 12.85
CA ILE A 62 -3.12 11.37 13.01
C ILE A 62 -3.42 10.60 14.30
N ILE A 63 -2.56 9.66 14.69
CA ILE A 63 -2.68 8.93 15.96
C ILE A 63 -2.60 9.90 17.14
N LYS A 64 -1.69 10.87 17.14
CA LYS A 64 -1.58 11.89 18.20
C LYS A 64 -2.89 12.66 18.43
N SER A 65 -3.69 12.85 17.38
CA SER A 65 -5.01 13.49 17.46
C SER A 65 -6.16 12.58 17.92
N CYS A 66 -5.90 11.30 18.21
CA CYS A 66 -6.92 10.32 18.59
C CYS A 66 -7.00 10.20 20.12
N THR A 67 -8.16 10.53 20.69
CA THR A 67 -8.39 10.44 22.14
C THR A 67 -8.89 9.07 22.61
N SER A 68 -9.21 8.16 21.67
CA SER A 68 -9.73 6.83 21.98
C SER A 68 -9.36 5.78 20.92
N LYS A 69 -9.39 4.50 21.32
CA LYS A 69 -9.28 3.34 20.40
C LYS A 69 -10.33 3.39 19.28
N GLY A 70 -11.52 3.92 19.59
CA GLY A 70 -12.58 4.15 18.60
C GLY A 70 -12.19 5.15 17.52
N ASN A 71 -11.50 6.24 17.88
CA ASN A 71 -10.99 7.20 16.88
C ASN A 71 -9.98 6.57 15.95
N ILE A 72 -9.04 5.79 16.51
CA ILE A 72 -8.04 5.06 15.72
C ILE A 72 -8.75 4.16 14.71
N LYS A 73 -9.63 3.25 15.16
CA LYS A 73 -10.37 2.32 14.27
C LYS A 73 -11.17 3.04 13.17
N ARG A 74 -11.72 4.23 13.46
CA ARG A 74 -12.44 5.04 12.46
C ARG A 74 -11.49 5.70 11.46
N LYS A 75 -10.30 6.13 11.88
CA LYS A 75 -9.33 6.87 11.06
C LYS A 75 -8.28 5.97 10.38
N SER A 76 -8.26 4.69 10.69
CA SER A 76 -7.33 3.70 10.13
C SER A 76 -7.98 2.74 9.14
N LEU A 77 -7.13 2.13 8.32
CA LEU A 77 -7.44 0.98 7.46
C LEU A 77 -6.62 -0.21 7.95
N TYR A 78 -7.21 -1.40 8.12
CA TYR A 78 -6.40 -2.58 8.45
C TYR A 78 -5.89 -3.20 7.16
N ILE A 79 -4.57 -3.32 7.02
CA ILE A 79 -3.93 -3.68 5.77
C ILE A 79 -3.00 -4.88 5.90
N ARG A 80 -2.68 -5.46 4.75
CA ARG A 80 -1.49 -6.30 4.53
C ARG A 80 -0.64 -5.65 3.44
N ALA A 81 0.56 -5.19 3.78
CA ALA A 81 1.53 -4.69 2.81
C ALA A 81 2.61 -5.75 2.55
N ILE A 82 2.71 -6.27 1.33
CA ILE A 82 3.60 -7.38 0.98
C ILE A 82 4.85 -6.83 0.29
N TYR A 83 6.02 -7.29 0.70
CA TYR A 83 7.28 -7.08 0.00
C TYR A 83 7.45 -8.13 -1.10
N PRO A 84 7.47 -7.75 -2.39
CA PRO A 84 7.69 -8.70 -3.47
C PRO A 84 9.03 -9.44 -3.35
N SER A 85 9.13 -10.62 -3.95
CA SER A 85 10.33 -11.47 -3.92
C SER A 85 11.61 -10.79 -4.44
N ASP A 86 11.45 -9.76 -5.28
CA ASP A 86 12.48 -8.93 -5.90
C ASP A 86 12.49 -7.51 -5.29
N TYR A 87 12.11 -7.38 -4.02
CA TYR A 87 12.40 -6.17 -3.27
C TYR A 87 13.93 -6.03 -3.06
N PRO A 88 14.52 -4.83 -3.24
CA PRO A 88 13.89 -3.52 -3.44
C PRO A 88 13.69 -3.07 -4.90
N GLU A 89 13.91 -3.93 -5.90
CA GLU A 89 13.71 -3.57 -7.31
C GLU A 89 12.24 -3.24 -7.61
N ASN A 90 11.33 -4.00 -6.98
CA ASN A 90 9.90 -3.73 -6.96
C ASN A 90 9.40 -3.30 -5.59
N GLN A 91 8.32 -2.51 -5.64
CA GLN A 91 7.80 -1.78 -4.49
C GLN A 91 6.75 -2.61 -3.76
N ILE A 92 6.55 -2.32 -2.46
CA ILE A 92 5.51 -2.98 -1.68
C ILE A 92 4.12 -2.84 -2.31
N VAL A 93 3.28 -3.84 -2.08
CA VAL A 93 1.87 -3.84 -2.50
C VAL A 93 0.95 -3.86 -1.30
N VAL A 94 -0.19 -3.17 -1.34
CA VAL A 94 -1.06 -2.99 -0.16
C VAL A 94 -2.45 -3.57 -0.40
N GLU A 95 -2.86 -4.54 0.41
CA GLU A 95 -4.22 -5.11 0.43
C GLU A 95 -5.04 -4.52 1.59
N ASP A 96 -6.30 -4.18 1.31
CA ASP A 96 -7.33 -3.96 2.32
C ASP A 96 -7.96 -5.30 2.73
N ILE A 97 -7.40 -5.92 3.78
CA ILE A 97 -7.75 -7.30 4.19
C ILE A 97 -9.26 -7.46 4.46
N PHE A 98 -9.85 -6.46 5.11
CA PHE A 98 -11.26 -6.50 5.51
C PHE A 98 -12.20 -5.86 4.50
N LYS A 99 -11.70 -5.47 3.32
CA LYS A 99 -12.49 -4.83 2.24
C LYS A 99 -13.33 -3.67 2.77
N LYS A 100 -12.74 -2.85 3.63
CA LYS A 100 -13.38 -1.67 4.21
C LYS A 100 -13.71 -0.63 3.14
N ILE A 101 -12.94 -0.58 2.06
CA ILE A 101 -13.26 0.15 0.83
C ILE A 101 -14.18 -0.73 -0.03
N ASN A 102 -15.46 -0.36 -0.11
CA ASN A 102 -16.37 -0.96 -1.08
C ASN A 102 -16.26 -0.23 -2.41
N TRP A 103 -15.45 -0.77 -3.29
CA TRP A 103 -15.21 -0.16 -4.59
C TRP A 103 -16.41 -0.12 -5.52
N LYS A 104 -17.48 -0.89 -5.26
CA LYS A 104 -18.72 -0.78 -6.03
C LYS A 104 -19.36 0.60 -5.87
N ASP A 105 -19.14 1.23 -4.73
CA ASP A 105 -19.69 2.55 -4.40
C ASP A 105 -18.83 3.69 -4.99
N VAL A 106 -17.68 3.37 -5.57
CA VAL A 106 -16.75 4.34 -6.16
C VAL A 106 -16.90 4.33 -7.68
N PRO A 107 -16.98 5.50 -8.36
CA PRO A 107 -16.98 5.58 -9.82
C PRO A 107 -15.74 4.90 -10.42
N ASN A 108 -15.89 4.29 -11.60
CA ASN A 108 -14.86 3.41 -12.19
C ASN A 108 -13.52 4.12 -12.38
N GLU A 109 -13.56 5.39 -12.79
CA GLU A 109 -12.42 6.28 -13.00
C GLU A 109 -11.62 6.58 -11.71
N HIS A 110 -12.19 6.32 -10.54
CA HIS A 110 -11.58 6.56 -9.22
C HIS A 110 -11.21 5.25 -8.50
N ARG A 111 -11.44 4.08 -9.13
CA ARG A 111 -11.15 2.78 -8.52
C ARG A 111 -9.67 2.45 -8.60
N HIS A 112 -8.97 2.61 -7.48
CA HIS A 112 -7.58 2.21 -7.32
C HIS A 112 -7.44 0.71 -7.01
N LYS A 113 -7.70 -0.15 -8.01
CA LYS A 113 -7.55 -1.61 -7.90
C LYS A 113 -6.54 -2.15 -8.89
N ARG A 114 -5.72 -3.11 -8.43
CA ARG A 114 -4.93 -3.99 -9.30
C ARG A 114 -4.79 -5.38 -8.64
N SER A 115 -4.28 -6.35 -9.38
CA SER A 115 -3.99 -7.68 -8.86
C SER A 115 -2.49 -7.88 -8.67
N TYR A 116 -2.11 -8.60 -7.61
CA TYR A 116 -0.75 -9.08 -7.37
C TYR A 116 -0.81 -10.53 -6.92
N LYS A 117 -0.33 -11.47 -7.75
CA LYS A 117 -0.36 -12.92 -7.47
C LYS A 117 -1.73 -13.38 -6.91
N ASP A 118 -2.80 -13.03 -7.64
CA ASP A 118 -4.21 -13.30 -7.30
C ASP A 118 -4.77 -12.58 -6.04
N ILE A 119 -4.01 -11.64 -5.48
CA ILE A 119 -4.44 -10.77 -4.39
C ILE A 119 -4.92 -9.43 -4.98
N GLU A 120 -6.16 -9.02 -4.67
CA GLU A 120 -6.65 -7.68 -4.98
C GLU A 120 -5.98 -6.66 -4.06
N ILE A 121 -5.26 -5.71 -4.63
CA ILE A 121 -4.50 -4.69 -3.90
C ILE A 121 -4.94 -3.28 -4.32
N ILE A 122 -4.69 -2.33 -3.43
CA ILE A 122 -4.86 -0.90 -3.68
C ILE A 122 -3.75 -0.46 -4.65
N CYS A 123 -4.15 0.11 -5.78
CA CYS A 123 -3.21 0.72 -6.72
C CYS A 123 -2.76 2.08 -6.18
N THR A 124 -1.57 2.15 -5.59
CA THR A 124 -1.09 3.34 -4.86
C THR A 124 -0.22 4.27 -5.69
N HIS A 125 0.20 3.87 -6.89
CA HIS A 125 1.11 4.64 -7.76
C HIS A 125 1.12 4.12 -9.20
N HIS A 126 1.56 4.97 -10.13
CA HIS A 126 1.83 4.57 -11.51
C HIS A 126 3.29 4.07 -11.67
N PRO A 127 3.57 3.01 -12.47
CA PRO A 127 4.92 2.46 -12.66
C PRO A 127 5.97 3.45 -13.18
N ARG A 128 5.54 4.56 -13.79
CA ARG A 128 6.40 5.66 -14.29
C ARG A 128 6.17 6.99 -13.57
N GLY A 129 5.46 6.97 -12.44
CA GLY A 129 5.04 8.15 -11.70
C GLY A 129 6.03 8.61 -10.65
N GLU A 130 5.55 9.52 -9.81
CA GLU A 130 6.24 10.33 -8.81
C GLU A 130 7.03 9.53 -7.78
N ILE A 131 6.55 8.33 -7.41
CA ILE A 131 7.25 7.48 -6.43
C ILE A 131 8.61 6.99 -6.93
N ASN A 132 8.84 6.93 -8.26
CA ASN A 132 10.11 6.44 -8.79
C ASN A 132 11.31 7.35 -8.52
N ASN A 133 11.08 8.66 -8.31
CA ASN A 133 12.12 9.63 -8.02
C ASN A 133 12.50 9.70 -6.53
N LEU A 134 11.73 9.03 -5.67
CA LEU A 134 12.06 8.94 -4.25
C LEU A 134 13.22 7.98 -4.05
N CYS A 135 13.99 8.20 -2.98
CA CYS A 135 14.92 7.20 -2.49
C CYS A 135 14.14 5.94 -2.10
N THR A 136 14.73 4.75 -2.29
CA THR A 136 14.07 3.45 -2.01
C THR A 136 13.41 3.41 -0.64
N GLN A 137 14.06 3.99 0.37
CA GLN A 137 13.61 4.04 1.77
C GLN A 137 12.33 4.88 1.99
N ASP A 138 12.03 5.82 1.09
CA ASP A 138 10.85 6.69 1.17
C ASP A 138 9.68 6.17 0.33
N LYS A 139 9.94 5.25 -0.60
CA LYS A 139 8.92 4.69 -1.51
C LYS A 139 7.84 3.94 -0.74
N SER A 140 8.23 3.07 0.19
CA SER A 140 7.27 2.30 1.00
C SER A 140 6.38 3.21 1.85
N ILE A 141 6.96 4.26 2.46
CA ILE A 141 6.22 5.25 3.24
C ILE A 141 5.22 6.01 2.34
N ALA A 142 5.65 6.46 1.16
CA ALA A 142 4.78 7.13 0.20
C ALA A 142 3.61 6.23 -0.25
N ILE A 143 3.89 4.95 -0.52
CA ILE A 143 2.86 3.95 -0.88
C ILE A 143 1.83 3.77 0.24
N LEU A 144 2.29 3.62 1.49
CA LEU A 144 1.41 3.47 2.64
C LEU A 144 0.59 4.75 2.88
N HIS A 145 1.18 5.94 2.73
CA HIS A 145 0.45 7.21 2.79
C HIS A 145 -0.61 7.33 1.69
N SER A 146 -0.28 6.90 0.47
CA SER A 146 -1.21 6.88 -0.67
C SER A 146 -2.40 5.97 -0.38
N ALA A 147 -2.16 4.73 0.09
CA ALA A 147 -3.23 3.82 0.50
C ALA A 147 -4.13 4.41 1.61
N TRP A 148 -3.54 5.08 2.60
CA TRP A 148 -4.31 5.75 3.66
C TRP A 148 -5.14 6.92 3.10
N SER A 149 -4.56 7.73 2.22
CA SER A 149 -5.22 8.87 1.58
C SER A 149 -6.42 8.45 0.74
N ILE A 150 -6.28 7.34 -0.02
CA ILE A 150 -7.37 6.73 -0.77
C ILE A 150 -8.51 6.31 0.17
N TYR A 151 -8.21 5.69 1.31
CA TYR A 151 -9.23 5.34 2.30
C TYR A 151 -9.93 6.56 2.91
N VAL A 152 -9.18 7.62 3.23
CA VAL A 152 -9.76 8.89 3.72
C VAL A 152 -10.66 9.52 2.65
N GLN A 153 -10.21 9.50 1.39
CA GLN A 153 -10.97 10.02 0.26
C GLN A 153 -12.27 9.24 0.05
N TYR A 154 -12.21 7.90 0.10
CA TYR A 154 -13.40 7.04 0.05
C TYR A 154 -14.41 7.41 1.14
N LYS A 155 -13.95 7.59 2.38
CA LYS A 155 -14.84 8.02 3.48
C LYS A 155 -15.44 9.41 3.27
N SER A 156 -14.67 10.33 2.71
CA SER A 156 -15.14 11.68 2.37
C SER A 156 -16.19 11.61 1.26
N TYR A 157 -15.94 10.78 0.25
CA TYR A 157 -16.86 10.53 -0.86
C TYR A 157 -18.19 9.97 -0.38
N LEU A 158 -18.20 8.96 0.49
CA LEU A 158 -19.44 8.40 1.06
C LEU A 158 -20.33 9.45 1.76
N LYS A 159 -19.73 10.53 2.28
CA LYS A 159 -20.46 11.62 2.95
C LYS A 159 -20.90 12.74 2.03
N THR A 160 -20.14 13.00 0.96
CA THR A 160 -20.25 14.24 0.19
C THR A 160 -20.60 14.01 -1.28
N GLY A 161 -20.48 12.76 -1.77
CA GLY A 161 -20.57 12.40 -3.18
C GLY A 161 -19.43 12.93 -4.05
N LYS A 162 -18.40 13.56 -3.47
CA LYS A 162 -17.34 14.26 -4.23
C LYS A 162 -15.99 13.57 -4.08
N TRP A 163 -15.42 13.12 -5.20
CA TRP A 163 -14.05 12.63 -5.25
C TRP A 163 -13.10 13.81 -5.50
N LYS A 164 -12.15 14.05 -4.58
CA LYS A 164 -11.24 15.21 -4.62
C LYS A 164 -9.78 14.85 -4.79
N LEU A 165 -9.43 13.57 -4.63
CA LEU A 165 -8.07 13.12 -4.84
C LEU A 165 -7.75 13.27 -6.32
N LYS A 166 -6.64 13.95 -6.64
CA LYS A 166 -6.18 14.08 -8.02
C LYS A 166 -5.57 12.76 -8.45
N GLU A 167 -6.06 12.23 -9.56
CA GLU A 167 -5.64 10.93 -10.06
C GLU A 167 -4.99 11.07 -11.44
N LEU A 168 -4.11 10.11 -11.74
CA LEU A 168 -3.65 9.89 -13.10
C LEU A 168 -4.73 9.12 -13.86
N ASN A 169 -4.81 9.35 -15.16
CA ASN A 169 -5.63 8.52 -16.03
C ASN A 169 -5.31 7.03 -15.83
N HIS A 170 -6.35 6.18 -15.88
CA HIS A 170 -6.16 4.73 -15.75
C HIS A 170 -5.68 4.09 -17.07
N ASP A 171 -5.86 4.75 -18.21
CA ASP A 171 -5.21 4.34 -19.47
C ASP A 171 -3.70 4.60 -19.39
N TYR A 172 -2.89 3.59 -19.68
CA TYR A 172 -1.44 3.65 -19.54
C TYR A 172 -0.80 4.72 -20.45
N LYS A 173 -1.28 4.89 -21.67
CA LYS A 173 -0.72 5.88 -22.61
C LYS A 173 -1.07 7.29 -22.16
N ASP A 174 -2.30 7.50 -21.71
CA ASP A 174 -2.76 8.81 -21.25
C ASP A 174 -2.21 9.17 -19.87
N ALA A 175 -2.00 8.19 -18.99
CA ALA A 175 -1.23 8.36 -17.74
C ALA A 175 0.18 8.87 -18.04
N ILE A 176 0.87 8.26 -19.02
CA ILE A 176 2.22 8.70 -19.43
C ILE A 176 2.19 10.13 -19.97
N LYS A 177 1.22 10.46 -20.84
CA LYS A 177 1.08 11.83 -21.36
C LYS A 177 0.85 12.82 -20.23
N GLN A 178 -0.04 12.51 -19.28
CA GLN A 178 -0.31 13.34 -18.12
C GLN A 178 0.93 13.51 -17.25
N LEU A 179 1.65 12.42 -16.94
CA LEU A 179 2.90 12.44 -16.17
C LEU A 179 3.96 13.31 -16.83
N LYS A 180 4.12 13.22 -18.15
CA LYS A 180 5.04 14.09 -18.90
C LYS A 180 4.63 15.56 -18.79
N ARG A 181 3.32 15.85 -18.93
CA ARG A 181 2.78 17.21 -18.84
C ARG A 181 3.00 17.86 -17.47
N ILE A 182 2.92 17.07 -16.40
CA ILE A 182 3.09 17.58 -15.02
C ILE A 182 4.53 17.43 -14.50
N GLY A 183 5.49 17.05 -15.35
CA GLY A 183 6.91 16.91 -14.97
C GLY A 183 7.21 15.77 -14.00
N GLN A 184 6.34 14.77 -13.90
CA GLN A 184 6.47 13.61 -12.99
C GLN A 184 6.69 12.29 -13.74
N TYR A 185 7.07 12.36 -15.02
CA TYR A 185 7.42 11.18 -15.80
C TYR A 185 8.88 10.80 -15.58
N TYR A 186 9.12 9.56 -15.15
CA TYR A 186 10.46 9.01 -14.98
C TYR A 186 10.65 7.77 -15.85
N LYS A 187 11.65 7.82 -16.74
CA LYS A 187 12.06 6.69 -17.57
C LYS A 187 13.07 5.88 -16.76
N LYS A 188 12.72 4.65 -16.38
CA LYS A 188 13.72 3.64 -16.03
C LYS A 188 14.40 3.17 -17.31
#